data_AF-A0A355ADJ8-F1
#
_entry.id   AF-A0A355ADJ8-F1
#
_cell.length_a   1.000
_cell.length_b   1.000
_cell.length_c   1.000
_cell.angle_alpha   90.00
_cell.angle_beta   90.00
_cell.angle_gamma   90.00
#
_symmetry.space_group_name_H-M   'P 1'
#
loop_
_entity.id
_entity.type
_entity.pdbx_description
1 polymer ?
#
loop_
_entity_poly.entity_id
_entity_poly.type
_entity_poly.pdbx_seq_one_letter_code
_entity_poly.pdbx_strand_id
1 'polypeptide(L)'
;MGISGKSKIKKIVAMGANLRPDSIAVNSWAVKYLMKSKIMVKSKIQEQDTTQNWNLRKQLLGLLGDQPNISIKDVSKIKAKVLIIAGDKDIIKNEHTVEIFKNIPNAQLCIMPG
;
A
#
# COMPACT_ATOMS: atom_id res chain seq x y z
N MET A 1 -7.85 11.82 -1.49
CA MET A 1 -7.69 13.28 -1.36
C MET A 1 -6.87 13.89 -2.49
N GLY A 2 -5.63 13.43 -2.75
CA GLY A 2 -4.82 13.96 -3.86
C GLY A 2 -5.42 13.71 -5.26
N ILE A 3 -5.95 12.50 -5.49
CA ILE A 3 -6.58 12.10 -6.75
C ILE A 3 -7.93 12.79 -6.98
N SER A 4 -8.73 12.96 -5.92
CA SER A 4 -10.12 13.44 -6.04
C SER A 4 -10.23 14.93 -6.35
N GLY A 5 -9.18 15.73 -6.12
CA GLY A 5 -9.16 17.17 -6.37
C GLY A 5 -10.12 18.02 -5.51
N LYS A 6 -10.93 17.39 -4.64
CA LYS A 6 -11.92 18.07 -3.79
C LYS A 6 -11.32 18.99 -2.72
N SER A 7 -10.04 18.82 -2.41
CA SER A 7 -9.32 19.62 -1.41
C SER A 7 -8.05 20.19 -2.02
N LYS A 8 -7.75 21.46 -1.74
CA LYS A 8 -6.49 22.09 -2.16
C LYS A 8 -5.34 21.58 -1.30
N ILE A 9 -4.49 20.75 -1.87
CA ILE A 9 -3.34 20.15 -1.17
C ILE A 9 -2.06 20.70 -1.79
N LYS A 10 -1.22 21.32 -0.96
CA LYS A 10 0.09 21.87 -1.41
C LYS A 10 1.17 20.79 -1.49
N LYS A 11 1.23 19.91 -0.49
CA LYS A 11 2.25 18.87 -0.33
C LYS A 11 1.64 17.58 0.21
N ILE A 12 2.17 16.44 -0.22
CA ILE A 12 1.83 15.09 0.27
C ILE A 12 3.13 14.37 0.60
N VAL A 13 3.16 13.63 1.71
CA VAL A 13 4.18 12.62 1.97
C VAL A 13 3.46 11.28 2.04
N ALA A 14 3.94 10.30 1.28
CA ALA A 14 3.39 8.95 1.23
C ALA A 14 4.50 7.92 1.47
N MET A 15 4.21 6.88 2.23
CA MET A 15 5.13 5.78 2.53
C MET A 15 4.42 4.44 2.36
N GLY A 16 5.13 3.40 1.88
CA GLY A 16 4.57 2.06 1.70
C GLY A 16 3.35 2.04 0.78
N ALA A 17 3.36 2.89 -0.26
CA ALA A 17 2.20 3.13 -1.11
C ALA A 17 1.89 1.90 -1.98
N ASN A 18 0.70 1.32 -1.79
CA ASN A 18 0.19 0.22 -2.59
C ASN A 18 -0.94 0.70 -3.52
N LEU A 19 -0.79 0.50 -4.83
CA LEU A 19 -1.86 0.84 -5.78
C LEU A 19 -2.78 -0.35 -6.06
N ARG A 20 -2.25 -1.58 -5.99
CA ARG A 20 -2.93 -2.80 -6.44
C ARG A 20 -2.34 -4.04 -5.74
N PRO A 21 -3.16 -4.99 -5.26
CA PRO A 21 -2.70 -6.16 -4.52
C PRO A 21 -2.28 -7.31 -5.45
N ASP A 22 -1.36 -7.04 -6.38
CA ASP A 22 -0.92 -8.03 -7.36
C ASP A 22 0.57 -8.41 -7.21
N SER A 23 1.00 -9.36 -8.03
CA SER A 23 2.37 -9.89 -8.01
C SER A 23 3.41 -8.91 -8.57
N ILE A 24 3.00 -7.83 -9.23
CA ILE A 24 3.91 -6.80 -9.74
C ILE A 24 4.08 -5.65 -8.74
N ALA A 25 3.15 -5.47 -7.81
CA ALA A 25 3.25 -4.51 -6.72
C ALA A 25 3.86 -5.07 -5.44
N VAL A 26 3.54 -6.31 -5.07
CA VAL A 26 3.88 -6.90 -3.78
C VAL A 26 4.94 -7.98 -3.93
N ASN A 27 5.93 -7.99 -3.04
CA ASN A 27 6.97 -9.02 -3.02
C ASN A 27 6.39 -10.42 -2.75
N SER A 28 6.92 -11.45 -3.43
CA SER A 28 6.38 -12.81 -3.37
C SER A 28 6.45 -13.44 -1.97
N TRP A 29 7.49 -13.12 -1.20
CA TRP A 29 7.60 -13.54 0.20
C TRP A 29 6.48 -12.93 1.06
N ALA A 30 6.10 -11.68 0.79
CA ALA A 30 5.05 -10.98 1.52
C ALA A 30 3.66 -11.52 1.16
N VAL A 31 3.44 -11.92 -0.10
CA VAL A 31 2.21 -12.62 -0.52
C VAL A 31 2.05 -13.94 0.25
N LYS A 32 3.12 -14.73 0.39
CA LYS A 32 3.09 -15.97 1.17
C LYS A 32 2.79 -15.72 2.65
N TYR A 33 3.40 -14.70 3.23
CA TYR A 33 3.14 -14.29 4.61
C TYR A 33 1.67 -13.88 4.79
N LEU A 34 1.17 -13.02 3.91
CA LEU A 34 -0.21 -12.53 3.90
C LEU A 34 -1.23 -13.68 3.85
N MET A 35 -1.03 -14.68 2.98
CA MET A 35 -1.93 -15.84 2.89
C MET A 35 -1.97 -16.61 4.20
N LYS A 36 -0.81 -16.90 4.81
CA LYS A 36 -0.74 -17.57 6.12
C LYS A 36 -1.43 -16.75 7.22
N SER A 37 -1.19 -15.44 7.25
CA SER A 37 -1.82 -14.54 8.21
C SER A 37 -3.34 -14.49 8.04
N LYS A 38 -3.85 -14.46 6.81
CA LYS A 38 -5.31 -14.48 6.55
C LYS A 38 -5.96 -15.75 7.06
N ILE A 39 -5.33 -16.92 6.85
CA ILE A 39 -5.84 -18.20 7.36
C ILE A 39 -5.88 -18.20 8.89
N MET A 40 -4.78 -17.80 9.54
CA MET A 40 -4.69 -17.74 11.00
C MET A 40 -5.73 -16.78 11.58
N VAL A 41 -5.85 -15.56 11.06
CA VAL A 41 -6.83 -14.57 11.53
C VAL A 41 -8.26 -15.09 11.36
N LYS A 42 -8.55 -15.80 10.26
CA LYS A 42 -9.88 -16.41 10.05
C LYS A 42 -10.18 -17.48 11.10
N SER A 43 -9.20 -18.33 11.43
CA SER A 43 -9.32 -19.34 12.50
C SER A 43 -9.62 -18.68 13.85
N LYS A 44 -8.87 -17.63 14.20
CA LYS A 44 -9.05 -16.90 15.46
C LYS A 44 -10.42 -16.24 15.61
N ILE A 45 -10.96 -15.71 14.53
CA ILE A 45 -12.34 -15.18 14.52
C ILE A 45 -13.35 -16.32 14.73
N GLN A 46 -13.16 -17.48 14.10
CA GLN A 46 -14.05 -18.64 14.23
C GLN A 46 -14.01 -19.23 15.64
N GLU A 47 -12.84 -19.24 16.28
CA GLU A 47 -12.62 -19.63 17.68
C GLU A 47 -13.21 -18.65 18.70
N GLN A 48 -13.75 -17.50 18.26
CA GLN A 48 -14.19 -16.40 19.13
C GLN A 48 -13.08 -15.92 20.09
N ASP A 49 -11.81 -16.00 19.67
CA ASP A 49 -10.67 -15.53 20.44
C ASP A 49 -10.77 -14.02 20.66
N THR A 50 -10.69 -13.55 21.91
CA THR A 50 -10.81 -12.12 22.29
C THR A 50 -9.48 -11.50 22.71
N THR A 51 -8.36 -12.21 22.62
CA THR A 51 -7.04 -11.73 23.05
C THR A 51 -6.52 -10.56 22.21
N GLN A 52 -7.04 -10.40 21.00
CA GLN A 52 -6.67 -9.34 20.06
C GLN A 52 -7.88 -8.88 19.24
N ASN A 53 -7.79 -7.70 18.63
CA ASN A 53 -8.79 -7.26 17.67
C ASN A 53 -8.59 -7.93 16.30
N TRP A 54 -9.09 -9.16 16.17
CA TRP A 54 -8.94 -9.95 14.94
C TRP A 54 -9.66 -9.36 13.73
N ASN A 55 -10.78 -8.65 13.95
CA ASN A 55 -11.48 -7.95 12.88
C ASN A 55 -10.64 -6.81 12.29
N LEU A 56 -9.96 -6.04 13.15
CA LEU A 56 -9.00 -5.03 12.70
C LEU A 56 -7.83 -5.67 11.94
N ARG A 57 -7.26 -6.78 12.43
CA ARG A 57 -6.20 -7.50 11.70
C ARG A 57 -6.67 -7.96 10.33
N LYS A 58 -7.87 -8.53 10.23
CA LYS A 58 -8.48 -8.94 8.96
C LYS A 58 -8.59 -7.75 7.99
N GLN A 59 -9.06 -6.60 8.47
CA GLN A 59 -9.16 -5.38 7.67
C GLN A 59 -7.78 -4.91 7.17
N LEU A 60 -6.77 -4.88 8.04
CA LEU A 60 -5.42 -4.45 7.67
C LEU A 60 -4.77 -5.39 6.63
N LEU A 61 -4.94 -6.71 6.78
CA LEU A 61 -4.49 -7.67 5.78
C LEU A 61 -5.23 -7.47 4.44
N GLY A 62 -6.51 -7.06 4.48
CA GLY A 62 -7.27 -6.72 3.28
C GLY A 62 -6.73 -5.49 2.54
N LEU A 63 -6.23 -4.48 3.26
CA LEU A 63 -5.61 -3.28 2.66
C LEU A 63 -4.28 -3.56 1.92
N LEU A 64 -3.67 -4.72 2.16
CA LEU A 64 -2.51 -5.17 1.41
C LEU A 64 -2.90 -6.16 0.30
N GLY A 65 -3.85 -7.03 0.60
CA GLY A 65 -4.12 -8.23 -0.20
C GLY A 65 -5.34 -8.21 -1.11
N ASP A 66 -6.29 -7.29 -0.90
CA ASP A 66 -7.58 -7.30 -1.60
C ASP A 66 -7.91 -5.94 -2.22
N GLN A 67 -7.36 -4.87 -1.66
CA GLN A 67 -7.57 -3.49 -2.07
C GLN A 67 -6.30 -2.67 -1.75
N PRO A 68 -6.11 -1.48 -2.33
CA PRO A 68 -6.96 -0.80 -3.31
C PRO A 68 -6.70 -1.30 -4.74
N ASN A 69 -7.47 -0.83 -5.72
CA ASN A 69 -7.19 -1.01 -7.15
C ASN A 69 -7.19 0.37 -7.83
N ILE A 70 -6.09 1.10 -7.67
CA ILE A 70 -5.92 2.48 -8.16
C ILE A 70 -5.18 2.43 -9.49
N SER A 71 -5.78 2.99 -10.53
CA SER A 71 -5.15 3.08 -11.84
C SER A 71 -4.04 4.13 -11.85
N ILE A 72 -3.01 3.90 -12.67
CA ILE A 72 -1.95 4.89 -12.91
C ILE A 72 -2.53 6.22 -13.45
N LYS A 73 -3.56 6.13 -14.30
CA LYS A 73 -4.27 7.30 -14.82
C LYS A 73 -4.85 8.17 -13.70
N ASP A 74 -5.30 7.57 -12.61
CA ASP A 74 -5.81 8.32 -11.45
C ASP A 74 -4.68 8.95 -10.64
N VAL A 75 -3.57 8.24 -10.46
CA VAL A 75 -2.37 8.75 -9.80
C VAL A 75 -1.84 10.00 -10.50
N SER A 76 -1.85 10.02 -11.84
CA SER A 76 -1.42 11.18 -12.63
C SER A 76 -2.28 12.43 -12.50
N LYS A 77 -3.47 12.33 -11.88
CA LYS A 77 -4.31 13.51 -11.57
C LYS A 77 -3.79 14.30 -10.36
N ILE A 78 -2.84 13.75 -9.60
CA ILE A 78 -2.28 14.41 -8.42
C ILE A 78 -1.43 15.61 -8.85
N LYS A 79 -1.89 16.82 -8.49
CA LYS A 79 -1.19 18.08 -8.80
C LYS A 79 -0.25 18.57 -7.69
N ALA A 80 -0.45 18.09 -6.46
CA ALA A 80 0.36 18.46 -5.30
C ALA A 80 1.82 18.03 -5.48
N LYS A 81 2.76 18.69 -4.77
CA LYS A 81 4.11 18.16 -4.62
C LYS A 81 4.07 16.91 -3.75
N VAL A 82 4.67 15.81 -4.19
CA VAL A 82 4.60 14.53 -3.47
C VAL A 82 6.00 14.06 -3.13
N LEU A 83 6.25 13.69 -1.88
CA LEU A 83 7.40 12.89 -1.50
C LEU A 83 6.94 11.44 -1.29
N ILE A 84 7.50 10.52 -2.07
CA ILE A 84 7.27 9.09 -1.92
C ILE A 84 8.48 8.49 -1.22
N ILE A 85 8.22 7.80 -0.11
CA ILE A 85 9.24 7.16 0.73
C ILE A 85 9.03 5.64 0.70
N ALA A 86 10.09 4.86 0.52
CA ALA A 86 10.06 3.41 0.64
C ALA A 86 11.37 2.89 1.27
N GLY A 87 11.33 1.70 1.86
CA GLY A 87 12.53 0.93 2.19
C GLY A 87 12.94 0.04 1.01
N ASP A 88 14.23 -0.24 0.85
CA ASP A 88 14.71 -1.10 -0.24
C ASP A 88 14.31 -2.57 -0.09
N LYS A 89 13.98 -3.03 1.13
CA LYS A 89 13.43 -4.38 1.42
C LYS A 89 11.97 -4.35 1.91
N ASP A 90 11.18 -3.38 1.46
CA ASP A 90 9.77 -3.26 1.85
C ASP A 90 8.89 -4.42 1.31
N ILE A 91 7.69 -4.55 1.86
CA ILE A 91 6.64 -5.45 1.36
C ILE A 91 6.29 -5.10 -0.09
N ILE A 92 6.25 -3.80 -0.39
CA ILE A 92 6.00 -3.27 -1.73
C ILE A 92 7.30 -3.26 -2.52
N LYS A 93 7.23 -3.70 -3.78
CA LYS A 93 8.38 -3.73 -4.69
C LYS A 93 8.86 -2.32 -5.01
N ASN A 94 10.18 -2.14 -5.11
CA ASN A 94 10.77 -0.86 -5.49
C ASN A 94 10.32 -0.44 -6.89
N GLU A 95 10.15 -1.39 -7.82
CA GLU A 95 9.65 -1.13 -9.16
C GLU A 95 8.26 -0.49 -9.13
N HIS A 96 7.39 -0.94 -8.21
CA HIS A 96 6.06 -0.39 -8.01
C HIS A 96 6.12 1.02 -7.42
N THR A 97 6.98 1.25 -6.43
CA THR A 97 7.24 2.59 -5.89
C THR A 97 7.75 3.54 -6.98
N VAL A 98 8.67 3.08 -7.84
CA VAL A 98 9.19 3.86 -8.97
C VAL A 98 8.11 4.12 -10.02
N GLU A 99 7.20 3.17 -10.27
CA GLU A 99 6.04 3.37 -11.15
C GLU A 99 5.15 4.51 -10.64
N ILE A 100 4.84 4.54 -9.33
CA ILE A 100 4.06 5.62 -8.72
C ILE A 100 4.80 6.96 -8.89
N PHE A 101 6.10 7.00 -8.56
CA PHE A 101 6.93 8.20 -8.68
C PHE A 101 6.91 8.77 -10.10
N LYS A 102 7.13 7.93 -11.12
CA LYS A 102 7.17 8.36 -12.52
C LYS A 102 5.84 8.92 -13.02
N ASN A 103 4.73 8.52 -12.41
CA ASN A 103 3.39 8.88 -12.86
C ASN A 103 2.74 10.01 -12.07
N ILE A 104 3.44 10.60 -11.10
CA ILE A 104 3.01 11.83 -10.41
C ILE A 104 3.89 13.01 -10.89
N PRO A 105 3.32 14.03 -11.56
CA PRO A 105 4.12 15.09 -12.21
C PRO A 105 5.11 15.83 -11.31
N ASN A 106 4.76 16.04 -10.03
CA ASN A 106 5.58 16.80 -9.08
C ASN A 106 6.10 15.93 -7.92
N ALA A 107 6.45 14.68 -8.22
CA ALA A 107 6.94 13.76 -7.20
C ALA A 107 8.46 13.84 -6.99
N GLN A 108 8.87 13.48 -5.78
CA GLN A 108 10.23 13.18 -5.37
C GLN A 108 10.24 11.78 -4.77
N LEU A 109 11.34 11.07 -4.92
CA LEU A 109 11.51 9.70 -4.46
C LEU A 109 12.64 9.63 -3.43
N CYS A 110 12.38 8.94 -2.32
CA CYS A 110 13.36 8.58 -1.31
C CYS A 110 13.26 7.08 -1.04
N ILE A 111 14.28 6.31 -1.45
CA ILE A 111 14.42 4.90 -1.07
C ILE A 111 15.51 4.82 -0.02
N MET A 112 15.15 4.33 1.17
CA MET A 112 16.05 4.20 2.30
C MET A 112 16.57 2.76 2.40
N PRO A 113 17.87 2.55 2.73
CA PRO A 113 18.39 1.22 2.96
C PRO A 113 17.83 0.62 4.26
N GLY A 114 17.51 -0.67 4.27
CA GLY A 114 17.01 -1.39 5.45
C GLY A 114 16.50 -2.77 5.12
#